data_AF-A0A195EDN7-F1
#
_entry.id   AF-A0A195EDN7-F1
#
_cell.length_a   1.000
_cell.length_b   1.000
_cell.length_c   1.000
_cell.angle_alpha   90.00
_cell.angle_beta   90.00
_cell.angle_gamma   90.00
#
_symmetry.space_group_name_H-M   'P 1'
#
loop_
_entity.id
_entity.type
_entity.pdbx_description
1 polymer ?
#
loop_
_entity_poly.entity_id
_entity_poly.type
_entity_poly.pdbx_seq_one_letter_code
_entity_poly.pdbx_strand_id
1 'polypeptide(L)'
;MENRPNGHAYTCSVRPYLIHPLTPLNLSEIAEVLQNGMQSLFHDVRVDITRCPYLTTAPYNLAGVGLCGNTAVVEFLRHDQNVPWNRRTKDIQQLLTCSIRDSFIIGSTYATKPNMPYYGHLIMNATYKAPMGIRNESRLIFAELRNGQTRIEKLTEPNQMIYTNKGIFFVSEALGGVLKMTNGSVACNLMWDEYQEPISPFPDFVREQQCPEICLESDMVAVGTILNNEPKLTEEQRYGIVSYLSQLCGD
;
A
#
# COMPACT_ATOMS: atom_id res chain seq x y z
N MET A 1 -6.36 41.05 9.89
CA MET A 1 -5.57 40.54 8.76
C MET A 1 -5.89 39.07 8.62
N GLU A 2 -6.59 38.70 7.55
CA GLU A 2 -7.00 37.33 7.27
C GLU A 2 -5.78 36.46 6.90
N ASN A 3 -5.63 35.32 7.58
CA ASN A 3 -4.74 34.23 7.17
C ASN A 3 -5.27 33.60 5.88
N ARG A 4 -4.76 34.02 4.72
CA ARG A 4 -4.94 33.28 3.48
C ARG A 4 -3.90 32.15 3.41
N PRO A 5 -4.29 30.89 3.09
CA PRO A 5 -3.33 29.84 2.83
C PRO A 5 -2.52 30.17 1.58
N ASN A 6 -1.20 30.03 1.65
CA ASN A 6 -0.33 30.08 0.48
C ASN A 6 -0.60 28.84 -0.39
N GLY A 7 -1.31 29.02 -1.50
CA GLY A 7 -1.53 28.01 -2.51
C GLY A 7 -2.36 28.58 -3.66
N HIS A 8 -1.83 28.55 -4.88
CA HIS A 8 -2.61 28.91 -6.06
C HIS A 8 -3.76 27.91 -6.24
N ALA A 9 -4.98 28.44 -6.37
CA ALA A 9 -6.23 27.69 -6.49
C ALA A 9 -6.38 27.00 -7.85
N TYR A 10 -5.61 25.96 -8.11
CA TYR A 10 -5.98 24.94 -9.10
C TYR A 10 -6.71 23.81 -8.39
N THR A 11 -7.91 24.11 -7.89
CA THR A 11 -8.85 23.02 -7.58
C THR A 11 -9.33 22.48 -8.91
N CYS A 12 -8.96 21.24 -9.27
CA CYS A 12 -9.67 20.51 -10.31
C CYS A 12 -11.15 20.50 -9.91
N SER A 13 -12.02 21.16 -10.69
CA SER A 13 -13.45 21.31 -10.39
C SER A 13 -14.19 19.97 -10.36
N VAL A 14 -13.56 18.92 -10.89
CA VAL A 14 -14.02 17.53 -10.85
C VAL A 14 -13.06 16.73 -9.98
N ARG A 15 -13.50 16.35 -8.78
CA ARG A 15 -12.74 15.38 -7.97
C ARG A 15 -12.91 13.99 -8.58
N PRO A 16 -11.83 13.26 -8.88
CA PRO A 16 -11.95 11.91 -9.45
C PRO A 16 -12.34 10.85 -8.41
N TYR A 17 -12.77 11.26 -7.22
CA TYR A 17 -13.06 10.39 -6.08
C TYR A 17 -14.20 10.95 -5.21
N LEU A 18 -14.85 10.06 -4.48
CA LEU A 18 -15.81 10.37 -3.42
C LEU A 18 -15.10 10.41 -2.07
N ILE A 19 -15.59 11.24 -1.16
CA ILE A 19 -15.07 11.30 0.22
C ILE A 19 -16.13 10.72 1.14
N HIS A 20 -15.71 9.74 1.94
CA HIS A 20 -16.50 9.17 3.01
C HIS A 20 -15.85 9.56 4.35
N PRO A 21 -16.52 10.31 5.22
CA PRO A 21 -15.97 10.61 6.54
C PRO A 21 -15.90 9.32 7.36
N LEU A 22 -14.74 9.06 7.95
CA LEU A 22 -14.58 8.00 8.95
C LEU A 22 -14.85 8.57 10.32
N THR A 23 -15.46 7.78 11.21
CA THR A 23 -15.60 8.16 12.62
C THR A 23 -14.21 8.29 13.23
N PRO A 24 -13.82 9.48 13.73
CA PRO A 24 -12.55 9.64 14.39
C PRO A 24 -12.56 8.82 15.68
N LEU A 25 -11.62 7.90 15.81
CA LEU A 25 -11.43 7.11 17.02
C LEU A 25 -10.40 7.78 17.93
N ASN A 26 -10.60 7.68 19.23
CA ASN A 26 -9.60 8.09 20.20
C ASN A 26 -8.42 7.09 20.16
N LEU A 27 -7.18 7.59 20.09
CA LEU A 27 -5.99 6.74 20.10
C LEU A 27 -5.92 5.85 21.35
N SER A 28 -6.39 6.33 22.51
CA SER A 28 -6.47 5.55 23.74
C SER A 28 -7.42 4.37 23.62
N GLU A 29 -8.59 4.56 22.99
CA GLU A 29 -9.55 3.49 22.75
C GLU A 29 -8.99 2.46 21.76
N ILE A 30 -8.34 2.91 20.68
CA ILE A 30 -7.69 2.01 19.72
C ILE A 30 -6.61 1.17 20.42
N ALA A 31 -5.75 1.81 21.22
CA ALA A 31 -4.68 1.12 21.92
C ALA A 31 -5.22 0.05 22.88
N GLU A 32 -6.27 0.37 23.63
CA GLU A 32 -6.93 -0.58 24.54
C GLU A 32 -7.56 -1.76 23.79
N VAL A 33 -8.29 -1.49 22.70
CA VAL A 33 -8.92 -2.54 21.88
C VAL A 33 -7.87 -3.46 21.25
N LEU A 34 -6.78 -2.91 20.72
CA LEU A 34 -5.69 -3.72 20.15
C LEU A 34 -4.97 -4.53 21.24
N GLN A 35 -4.68 -3.91 22.39
CA GLN A 35 -4.03 -4.58 23.51
C GLN A 35 -4.83 -5.79 23.97
N ASN A 36 -6.14 -5.63 24.15
CA ASN A 36 -7.03 -6.69 24.62
C ASN A 36 -7.29 -7.74 23.52
N GLY A 37 -7.53 -7.31 22.28
CA GLY A 37 -7.85 -8.20 21.17
C GLY A 37 -6.68 -9.09 20.73
N MET A 38 -5.44 -8.65 20.91
CA MET A 38 -4.25 -9.41 20.50
C MET A 38 -3.70 -10.34 21.59
N GLN A 39 -4.08 -10.15 22.86
CA GLN A 39 -3.58 -10.97 23.98
C GLN A 39 -3.82 -12.47 23.82
N SER A 40 -4.92 -12.88 23.17
CA SER A 40 -5.20 -14.30 22.92
C SER A 40 -4.40 -14.88 21.75
N LEU A 41 -3.78 -14.03 20.92
CA LEU A 41 -3.10 -14.42 19.68
C LEU A 41 -1.58 -14.51 19.84
N PHE A 42 -1.01 -13.82 20.83
CA PHE A 42 0.43 -13.75 21.05
C PHE A 42 0.75 -13.98 22.53
N HIS A 43 1.87 -14.65 22.81
CA HIS A 43 2.33 -14.89 24.17
C HIS A 43 2.61 -13.57 24.92
N ASP A 44 3.26 -12.62 24.25
CA ASP A 44 3.58 -11.29 24.79
C ASP A 44 3.05 -10.21 23.85
N VAL A 45 2.24 -9.29 24.39
CA VAL A 45 1.70 -8.13 23.65
C VAL A 45 1.82 -6.88 24.49
N ARG A 46 2.34 -5.82 23.88
CA ARG A 46 2.31 -4.48 24.43
C ARG A 46 1.93 -3.47 23.36
N VAL A 47 0.92 -2.66 23.63
CA VAL A 47 0.45 -1.58 22.76
C VAL A 47 0.60 -0.26 23.52
N ASP A 48 1.47 0.61 23.03
CA ASP A 48 1.69 1.95 23.60
C ASP A 48 1.37 3.05 22.59
N ILE A 49 0.90 4.20 23.09
CA ILE A 49 0.83 5.43 22.30
C ILE A 49 2.14 6.18 22.47
N THR A 50 2.86 6.35 21.37
CA THR A 50 4.17 7.02 21.36
C THR A 50 4.28 8.02 20.21
N ARG A 51 5.36 8.79 20.20
CA ARG A 51 5.70 9.66 19.07
C ARG A 51 6.12 8.79 17.89
N CYS A 52 5.62 9.11 16.69
CA CYS A 52 6.05 8.44 15.47
C CYS A 52 7.56 8.58 15.31
N PRO A 53 8.31 7.46 15.14
CA PRO A 53 9.73 7.54 14.83
C PRO A 53 9.95 8.15 13.44
N TYR A 54 11.18 8.59 13.16
CA TYR A 54 11.56 9.00 11.81
C TYR A 54 11.59 7.77 10.90
N LEU A 55 10.75 7.78 9.86
CA LEU A 55 10.61 6.63 8.96
C LEU A 55 11.50 6.71 7.72
N THR A 56 12.22 7.81 7.50
CA THR A 56 13.11 7.99 6.33
C THR A 56 14.44 7.25 6.43
N THR A 57 14.78 6.74 7.60
CA THR A 57 16.03 6.03 7.86
C THR A 57 15.78 4.56 8.12
N ALA A 58 16.86 3.76 8.15
CA ALA A 58 16.79 2.39 8.58
C ALA A 58 16.08 2.27 9.94
N PRO A 59 15.27 1.22 10.15
CA PRO A 59 15.01 0.12 9.23
C PRO A 59 13.91 0.40 8.19
N TYR A 60 13.20 1.53 8.28
CA TYR A 60 11.99 1.80 7.52
C TYR A 60 12.22 2.36 6.12
N ASN A 61 13.26 3.18 5.91
CA ASN A 61 13.67 3.69 4.59
C ASN A 61 12.52 4.20 3.70
N LEU A 62 11.49 4.83 4.31
CA LEU A 62 10.31 5.33 3.60
C LEU A 62 10.57 6.72 2.98
N ALA A 63 9.75 7.09 2.01
CA ALA A 63 9.82 8.41 1.37
C ALA A 63 9.41 9.53 2.32
N GLY A 64 8.44 9.25 3.22
CA GLY A 64 7.89 10.19 4.19
C GLY A 64 8.53 10.08 5.59
N VAL A 65 8.52 11.19 6.33
CA VAL A 65 9.14 11.29 7.67
C VAL A 65 8.34 10.59 8.77
N GLY A 66 7.03 10.43 8.59
CA GLY A 66 6.12 9.84 9.57
C GLY A 66 4.73 9.64 8.96
N LEU A 67 3.79 9.09 9.75
CA LEU A 67 2.44 8.73 9.26
C LEU A 67 1.31 9.67 9.74
N CYS A 68 1.63 10.72 10.52
CA CYS A 68 0.65 11.56 11.20
C CYS A 68 0.09 12.73 10.35
N GLY A 69 -1.11 13.23 10.72
CA GLY A 69 -1.75 14.51 10.31
C GLY A 69 -3.28 14.35 10.05
N ASN A 70 -3.87 15.07 9.08
CA ASN A 70 -5.17 14.84 8.38
C ASN A 70 -5.29 13.57 7.47
N THR A 71 -5.89 12.57 8.10
CA THR A 71 -6.00 11.17 7.74
C THR A 71 -6.86 10.81 6.53
N ALA A 72 -6.36 10.05 5.53
CA ALA A 72 -7.21 9.37 4.54
C ALA A 72 -6.78 7.95 4.10
N VAL A 73 -7.75 7.07 3.93
CA VAL A 73 -7.59 5.81 3.17
C VAL A 73 -8.16 6.02 1.77
N VAL A 74 -7.43 5.54 0.77
CA VAL A 74 -7.83 5.59 -0.63
C VAL A 74 -8.08 4.15 -1.09
N GLU A 75 -9.34 3.85 -1.36
CA GLU A 75 -9.74 2.59 -1.98
C GLU A 75 -10.07 2.82 -3.44
N PHE A 76 -9.43 2.04 -4.31
CA PHE A 76 -9.74 2.04 -5.73
C PHE A 76 -10.70 0.91 -6.08
N LEU A 77 -11.95 1.28 -6.34
CA LEU A 77 -13.02 0.34 -6.65
C LEU A 77 -13.05 -0.08 -8.12
N ARG A 78 -13.63 -1.26 -8.38
CA ARG A 78 -13.83 -1.81 -9.73
C ARG A 78 -14.95 -1.04 -10.43
N HIS A 79 -14.61 -0.10 -11.30
CA HIS A 79 -15.63 0.67 -12.04
C HIS A 79 -15.92 0.14 -13.45
N ASP A 80 -14.99 -0.55 -14.10
CA ASP A 80 -15.16 -0.99 -15.48
C ASP A 80 -15.22 -2.52 -15.58
N GLN A 81 -16.43 -3.09 -15.60
CA GLN A 81 -16.60 -4.53 -15.72
C GLN A 81 -16.32 -5.06 -17.14
N ASN A 82 -16.34 -4.19 -18.15
CA ASN A 82 -16.17 -4.57 -19.56
C ASN A 82 -14.70 -4.65 -19.98
N VAL A 83 -13.79 -4.00 -19.23
CA VAL A 83 -12.35 -4.07 -19.45
C VAL A 83 -11.76 -5.29 -18.70
N PRO A 84 -10.87 -6.09 -19.31
CA PRO A 84 -10.14 -7.15 -18.61
C PRO A 84 -9.42 -6.62 -17.37
N TRP A 85 -9.39 -7.40 -16.29
CA TRP A 85 -8.92 -6.91 -14.99
C TRP A 85 -7.47 -6.39 -15.04
N ASN A 86 -6.60 -7.03 -15.82
CA ASN A 86 -5.19 -6.68 -16.00
C ASN A 86 -4.98 -5.38 -16.79
N ARG A 87 -6.05 -4.81 -17.37
CA ARG A 87 -6.05 -3.54 -18.10
C ARG A 87 -6.80 -2.42 -17.39
N ARG A 88 -7.44 -2.71 -16.25
CA ARG A 88 -8.12 -1.71 -15.42
C ARG A 88 -7.08 -0.93 -14.62
N THR A 89 -6.49 0.09 -15.24
CA THR A 89 -5.43 0.87 -14.60
C THR A 89 -5.84 2.29 -14.27
N LYS A 90 -5.22 2.86 -13.23
CA LYS A 90 -5.16 4.31 -13.05
C LYS A 90 -3.80 4.72 -12.52
N ASP A 91 -3.50 5.98 -12.77
CA ASP A 91 -2.30 6.63 -12.28
C ASP A 91 -2.57 7.28 -10.90
N ILE A 92 -1.87 6.80 -9.88
CA ILE A 92 -1.93 7.34 -8.51
C ILE A 92 -1.35 8.75 -8.46
N GLN A 93 -0.44 9.11 -9.37
CA GLN A 93 0.09 10.47 -9.45
C GLN A 93 -1.02 11.49 -9.73
N GLN A 94 -2.02 11.12 -10.55
CA GLN A 94 -3.17 11.99 -10.82
C GLN A 94 -4.00 12.24 -9.56
N LEU A 95 -4.12 11.24 -8.69
CA LEU A 95 -4.79 11.40 -7.40
C LEU A 95 -4.05 12.39 -6.51
N LEU A 96 -2.73 12.24 -6.38
CA LEU A 96 -1.91 13.10 -5.52
C LEU A 96 -1.88 14.54 -6.04
N THR A 97 -1.69 14.73 -7.35
CA THR A 97 -1.58 16.07 -7.97
C THR A 97 -2.91 16.84 -8.02
N CYS A 98 -4.06 16.16 -7.80
CA CYS A 98 -5.34 16.84 -7.56
C CYS A 98 -5.45 17.46 -6.16
N SER A 99 -4.51 17.17 -5.25
CA SER A 99 -4.45 17.75 -3.92
C SER A 99 -3.66 19.05 -3.92
N ILE A 100 -4.07 20.01 -3.08
CA ILE A 100 -3.28 21.23 -2.80
C ILE A 100 -2.34 21.05 -1.60
N ARG A 101 -2.27 19.84 -1.04
CA ARG A 101 -1.53 19.53 0.18
C ARG A 101 -0.41 18.56 -0.12
N ASP A 102 0.64 18.69 0.67
CA ASP A 102 1.65 17.66 0.77
C ASP A 102 1.00 16.35 1.22
N SER A 103 1.49 15.22 0.72
CA SER A 103 0.91 13.92 0.99
C SER A 103 2.01 12.86 0.99
N PHE A 104 1.87 11.87 1.86
CA PHE A 104 2.71 10.68 1.86
C PHE A 104 1.80 9.47 1.66
N ILE A 105 2.08 8.66 0.64
CA ILE A 105 1.29 7.49 0.30
C ILE A 105 2.12 6.22 0.47
N ILE A 106 1.54 5.24 1.18
CA ILE A 106 2.02 3.87 1.24
C ILE A 106 0.86 2.92 0.99
N GLY A 107 1.17 1.66 0.70
CA GLY A 107 0.17 0.64 0.48
C GLY A 107 0.54 -0.20 -0.72
N SER A 108 -0.47 -0.77 -1.37
CA SER A 108 -0.17 -1.85 -2.30
C SER A 108 -1.27 -2.15 -3.31
N THR A 109 -0.85 -2.78 -4.40
CA THR A 109 -1.73 -3.16 -5.50
C THR A 109 -1.01 -4.15 -6.43
N TYR A 110 -1.70 -4.56 -7.49
CA TYR A 110 -1.14 -5.26 -8.63
C TYR A 110 -0.56 -4.27 -9.65
N ALA A 111 0.57 -4.63 -10.23
CA ALA A 111 1.18 -4.00 -11.39
C ALA A 111 1.13 -4.96 -12.56
N THR A 112 0.73 -4.48 -13.73
CA THR A 112 0.61 -5.29 -14.94
C THR A 112 1.17 -4.56 -16.16
N LYS A 113 1.61 -5.37 -17.13
CA LYS A 113 1.94 -4.87 -18.46
C LYS A 113 0.68 -4.42 -19.22
N PRO A 114 0.81 -3.47 -20.17
CA PRO A 114 2.04 -2.82 -20.61
C PRO A 114 2.42 -1.57 -19.79
N ASN A 115 1.61 -1.16 -18.82
CA ASN A 115 1.78 0.11 -18.10
C ASN A 115 2.92 0.06 -17.06
N MET A 116 3.24 -1.13 -16.57
CA MET A 116 4.35 -1.39 -15.67
C MET A 116 5.39 -2.28 -16.37
N PRO A 117 6.68 -2.19 -15.98
CA PRO A 117 7.75 -2.94 -16.64
C PRO A 117 7.61 -4.46 -16.49
N TYR A 118 6.99 -4.92 -15.40
CA TYR A 118 6.75 -6.32 -15.10
C TYR A 118 5.35 -6.51 -14.53
N TYR A 119 4.85 -7.75 -14.60
CA TYR A 119 3.80 -8.17 -13.68
C TYR A 119 4.39 -8.31 -12.28
N GLY A 120 3.65 -7.89 -11.25
CA GLY A 120 4.15 -7.93 -9.89
C GLY A 120 3.22 -7.25 -8.89
N HIS A 121 3.59 -7.31 -7.62
CA HIS A 121 2.96 -6.49 -6.60
C HIS A 121 3.68 -5.16 -6.48
N LEU A 122 2.93 -4.08 -6.63
CA LEU A 122 3.43 -2.73 -6.41
C LEU A 122 3.31 -2.40 -4.92
N ILE A 123 4.46 -2.12 -4.33
CA ILE A 123 4.63 -1.62 -2.96
C ILE A 123 4.81 -0.12 -3.06
N MET A 124 3.74 0.61 -2.77
CA MET A 124 3.69 2.07 -2.88
C MET A 124 4.45 2.70 -1.71
N ASN A 125 5.31 3.66 -2.03
CA ASN A 125 6.08 4.45 -1.08
C ASN A 125 6.48 5.76 -1.77
N ALA A 126 5.62 6.77 -1.71
CA ALA A 126 5.85 8.03 -2.43
C ALA A 126 5.38 9.24 -1.65
N THR A 127 6.05 10.37 -1.83
CA THR A 127 5.58 11.67 -1.32
C THR A 127 5.25 12.61 -2.46
N TYR A 128 4.21 13.41 -2.25
CA TYR A 128 3.86 14.55 -3.07
C TYR A 128 4.05 15.82 -2.23
N LYS A 129 4.76 16.79 -2.77
CA LYS A 129 4.93 18.15 -2.27
C LYS A 129 4.25 19.08 -3.25
N ALA A 130 3.18 19.72 -2.82
CA ALA A 130 2.40 20.56 -3.72
C ALA A 130 3.24 21.76 -4.20
N PRO A 131 3.10 22.20 -5.47
CA PRO A 131 2.17 21.68 -6.47
C PRO A 131 2.75 20.60 -7.41
N MET A 132 4.06 20.30 -7.40
CA MET A 132 4.68 19.45 -8.44
C MET A 132 5.81 18.52 -7.98
N GLY A 133 6.19 18.53 -6.70
CA GLY A 133 7.29 17.69 -6.22
C GLY A 133 6.84 16.26 -5.95
N ILE A 134 7.27 15.29 -6.74
CA ILE A 134 7.04 13.87 -6.43
C ILE A 134 8.37 13.21 -6.13
N ARG A 135 8.41 12.46 -5.03
CA ARG A 135 9.49 11.53 -4.71
C ARG A 135 8.90 10.13 -4.64
N ASN A 136 9.24 9.31 -5.63
CA ASN A 136 8.81 7.93 -5.72
C ASN A 136 9.92 7.00 -5.21
N GLU A 137 9.67 6.28 -4.13
CA GLU A 137 10.54 5.24 -3.56
C GLU A 137 9.84 3.86 -3.61
N SER A 138 8.83 3.74 -4.47
CA SER A 138 8.02 2.52 -4.62
C SER A 138 8.82 1.40 -5.25
N ARG A 139 8.39 0.16 -4.99
CA ARG A 139 9.05 -1.05 -5.47
C ARG A 139 8.05 -2.00 -6.11
N LEU A 140 8.53 -2.85 -7.01
CA LEU A 140 7.83 -4.02 -7.50
C LEU A 140 8.44 -5.26 -6.88
N ILE A 141 7.61 -6.19 -6.43
CA ILE A 141 8.04 -7.53 -6.05
C ILE A 141 7.34 -8.58 -6.92
N PHE A 142 8.09 -9.53 -7.43
CA PHE A 142 7.61 -10.59 -8.30
C PHE A 142 8.54 -11.81 -8.24
N ALA A 143 8.05 -12.95 -8.72
CA ALA A 143 8.84 -14.14 -8.99
C ALA A 143 9.22 -14.17 -10.48
N GLU A 144 10.49 -14.45 -10.79
CA GLU A 144 10.95 -14.62 -12.17
C GLU A 144 10.45 -15.97 -12.72
N LEU A 145 9.68 -15.95 -13.82
CA LEU A 145 9.09 -17.15 -14.41
C LEU A 145 10.14 -18.22 -14.79
N ARG A 146 11.36 -17.79 -15.10
CA ARG A 146 12.44 -18.67 -15.59
C ARG A 146 13.03 -19.59 -14.51
N ASN A 147 13.09 -19.14 -13.27
CA ASN A 147 13.83 -19.82 -12.19
C ASN A 147 13.07 -19.85 -10.84
N GLY A 148 11.93 -19.14 -10.72
CA GLY A 148 11.18 -19.03 -9.47
C GLY A 148 11.78 -18.08 -8.43
N GLN A 149 12.85 -17.37 -8.76
CA GLN A 149 13.52 -16.48 -7.81
C GLN A 149 12.68 -15.24 -7.56
N THR A 150 12.53 -14.87 -6.28
CA THR A 150 11.90 -13.60 -5.88
C THR A 150 12.84 -12.44 -6.14
N ARG A 151 12.32 -11.40 -6.78
CA ARG A 151 13.06 -10.18 -7.09
C ARG A 151 12.28 -8.95 -6.64
N ILE A 152 12.99 -7.97 -6.10
CA ILE A 152 12.44 -6.67 -5.70
C ILE A 152 13.16 -5.59 -6.50
N GLU A 153 12.40 -4.82 -7.25
CA GLU A 153 12.91 -3.76 -8.12
C GLU A 153 12.39 -2.39 -7.68
N LYS A 154 13.29 -1.40 -7.60
CA LYS A 154 12.89 -0.02 -7.35
C LYS A 154 12.38 0.61 -8.63
N LEU A 155 11.26 1.32 -8.55
CA LEU A 155 10.72 2.06 -9.68
C LEU A 155 11.49 3.37 -9.85
N THR A 156 12.19 3.50 -10.97
CA THR A 156 13.05 4.66 -11.26
C THR A 156 12.33 5.76 -12.04
N GLU A 157 11.30 5.40 -12.81
CA GLU A 157 10.54 6.37 -13.60
C GLU A 157 9.46 7.05 -12.74
N PRO A 158 9.41 8.39 -12.70
CA PRO A 158 8.45 9.13 -11.88
C PRO A 158 6.98 8.78 -12.18
N ASN A 159 6.69 8.44 -13.45
CA ASN A 159 5.33 8.15 -13.93
C ASN A 159 4.90 6.69 -13.68
N GLN A 160 5.74 5.86 -13.06
CA GLN A 160 5.42 4.46 -12.73
C GLN A 160 4.73 4.38 -11.35
N MET A 161 3.57 5.01 -11.25
CA MET A 161 2.68 4.91 -10.08
C MET A 161 1.30 4.39 -10.49
N ILE A 162 1.31 3.35 -11.31
CA ILE A 162 0.10 2.82 -11.94
C ILE A 162 -0.38 1.59 -11.18
N TYR A 163 -1.62 1.65 -10.66
CA TYR A 163 -2.26 0.50 -10.05
C TYR A 163 -3.10 -0.27 -11.07
N THR A 164 -3.35 -1.56 -10.80
CA THR A 164 -4.22 -2.41 -11.62
C THR A 164 -5.31 -3.10 -10.81
N ASN A 165 -6.54 -3.09 -11.34
CA ASN A 165 -7.76 -3.77 -10.87
C ASN A 165 -8.29 -3.34 -9.49
N LYS A 166 -7.49 -3.50 -8.44
CA LYS A 166 -7.80 -3.13 -7.06
C LYS A 166 -6.53 -2.66 -6.38
N GLY A 167 -6.64 -1.63 -5.56
CA GLY A 167 -5.56 -1.14 -4.71
C GLY A 167 -6.16 -0.51 -3.47
N ILE A 168 -5.52 -0.75 -2.32
CA ILE A 168 -5.85 -0.07 -1.07
C ILE A 168 -4.57 0.64 -0.65
N PHE A 169 -4.70 1.95 -0.51
CA PHE A 169 -3.59 2.80 -0.15
C PHE A 169 -3.92 3.61 1.08
N PHE A 170 -2.92 3.73 1.91
CA PHE A 170 -2.90 4.66 3.01
C PHE A 170 -2.25 5.94 2.54
N VAL A 171 -3.01 7.04 2.61
CA VAL A 171 -2.42 8.37 2.49
C VAL A 171 -2.26 8.88 3.90
N SER A 172 -1.01 8.89 4.36
CA SER A 172 -0.60 9.72 5.48
C SER A 172 -1.08 11.12 5.13
N GLU A 173 -2.15 11.52 5.80
CA GLU A 173 -2.01 11.66 7.22
C GLU A 173 -2.87 10.66 8.11
N ALA A 174 -3.18 9.38 7.69
CA ALA A 174 -4.23 8.40 8.19
C ALA A 174 -4.11 7.42 9.39
N LEU A 175 -5.14 6.56 9.63
CA LEU A 175 -5.00 5.23 10.28
C LEU A 175 -4.57 4.13 9.29
N GLY A 176 -3.36 3.65 9.47
CA GLY A 176 -2.61 2.74 8.61
C GLY A 176 -1.17 2.76 9.10
N GLY A 177 -0.37 1.81 8.66
CA GLY A 177 0.80 1.46 9.44
C GLY A 177 1.90 0.80 8.65
N VAL A 178 3.07 0.86 9.27
CA VAL A 178 4.27 0.18 8.84
C VAL A 178 4.57 -0.82 9.95
N LEU A 179 4.65 -2.10 9.59
CA LEU A 179 4.99 -3.16 10.54
C LEU A 179 6.42 -3.59 10.27
N LYS A 180 7.24 -3.60 11.32
CA LYS A 180 8.59 -4.15 11.27
C LYS A 180 8.59 -5.54 11.91
N MET A 181 9.00 -6.53 11.15
CA MET A 181 9.19 -7.90 11.62
C MET A 181 10.67 -8.18 11.74
N THR A 182 11.11 -8.60 12.91
CA THR A 182 12.54 -8.76 13.23
C THR A 182 12.99 -10.22 13.24
N ASN A 183 12.04 -11.17 13.35
CA ASN A 183 12.33 -12.60 13.46
C ASN A 183 11.19 -13.43 12.87
N GLY A 184 11.50 -14.69 12.54
CA GLY A 184 10.53 -15.68 12.07
C GLY A 184 10.51 -15.83 10.56
N SER A 185 9.37 -16.23 10.03
CA SER A 185 9.14 -16.40 8.60
C SER A 185 7.79 -15.81 8.22
N VAL A 186 7.65 -15.45 6.94
CA VAL A 186 6.42 -14.91 6.39
C VAL A 186 6.05 -15.65 5.12
N ALA A 187 4.76 -15.93 4.95
CA ALA A 187 4.23 -16.40 3.68
C ALA A 187 3.72 -15.20 2.88
N CYS A 188 4.11 -15.08 1.61
CA CYS A 188 3.69 -13.98 0.74
C CYS A 188 3.21 -14.53 -0.60
N ASN A 189 2.06 -14.07 -1.09
CA ASN A 189 1.64 -14.36 -2.45
C ASN A 189 2.47 -13.50 -3.43
N LEU A 190 3.06 -14.14 -4.43
CA LEU A 190 3.84 -13.49 -5.48
C LEU A 190 3.28 -13.81 -6.86
N MET A 191 3.18 -12.76 -7.66
CA MET A 191 2.97 -12.87 -9.11
C MET A 191 4.26 -13.24 -9.82
N TRP A 192 4.12 -13.97 -10.92
CA TRP A 192 5.14 -14.04 -11.96
C TRP A 192 5.39 -12.69 -12.62
N ASP A 193 6.60 -12.49 -13.14
CA ASP A 193 7.00 -11.32 -13.93
C ASP A 193 6.37 -11.27 -15.34
N GLU A 194 5.95 -12.43 -15.84
CA GLU A 194 5.33 -12.63 -17.16
C GLU A 194 4.12 -13.57 -17.08
N TYR A 195 3.12 -13.31 -17.92
CA TYR A 195 1.95 -14.19 -18.14
C TYR A 195 1.66 -14.32 -19.63
N GLN A 196 1.20 -15.50 -20.04
CA GLN A 196 0.68 -15.70 -21.39
C GLN A 196 -0.75 -15.15 -21.50
N GLU A 197 -1.05 -14.49 -22.62
CA GLU A 197 -2.40 -14.00 -22.90
C GLU A 197 -3.24 -15.10 -23.59
N PRO A 198 -4.55 -15.22 -23.29
CA PRO A 198 -5.29 -14.40 -22.33
C PRO A 198 -4.98 -14.81 -20.87
N ILE A 199 -4.81 -13.81 -20.00
CA ILE A 199 -4.62 -14.09 -18.56
C ILE A 199 -5.91 -14.66 -17.95
N SER A 200 -5.75 -15.62 -17.04
CA SER A 200 -6.84 -16.21 -16.26
C SER A 200 -7.76 -15.16 -15.63
N PRO A 201 -9.06 -15.48 -15.45
CA PRO A 201 -9.96 -14.65 -14.66
C PRO A 201 -9.37 -14.34 -13.29
N PHE A 202 -9.65 -13.16 -12.74
CA PHE A 202 -9.00 -12.69 -11.51
C PHE A 202 -9.05 -13.69 -10.33
N PRO A 203 -10.16 -14.40 -10.04
CA PRO A 203 -10.17 -15.40 -8.96
C PRO A 203 -9.19 -16.56 -9.18
N ASP A 204 -9.07 -17.05 -10.42
CA ASP A 204 -8.14 -18.12 -10.78
C ASP A 204 -6.71 -17.63 -10.74
N PHE A 205 -6.47 -16.44 -11.29
CA PHE A 205 -5.17 -15.76 -11.25
C PHE A 205 -4.62 -15.59 -9.82
N VAL A 206 -5.48 -15.26 -8.85
CA VAL A 206 -5.05 -15.14 -7.44
C VAL A 206 -4.67 -16.50 -6.86
N ARG A 207 -5.36 -17.59 -7.26
CA ARG A 207 -5.03 -18.95 -6.83
C ARG A 207 -3.75 -19.50 -7.45
N GLU A 208 -3.38 -19.00 -8.63
CA GLU A 208 -2.17 -19.39 -9.36
C GLU A 208 -0.89 -18.72 -8.81
N GLN A 209 -1.00 -17.72 -7.94
CA GLN A 209 0.16 -17.03 -7.35
C GLN A 209 0.97 -17.98 -6.48
N GLN A 210 2.29 -17.82 -6.52
CA GLN A 210 3.17 -18.58 -5.63
C GLN A 210 3.03 -18.08 -4.20
N CYS A 211 3.14 -18.98 -3.23
CA CYS A 211 3.16 -18.60 -1.82
C CYS A 211 4.47 -19.07 -1.15
N PRO A 212 5.64 -18.49 -1.50
CA PRO A 212 6.87 -18.81 -0.81
C PRO A 212 6.83 -18.40 0.66
N GLU A 213 7.51 -19.20 1.47
CA GLU A 213 7.90 -18.83 2.82
C GLU A 213 9.25 -18.12 2.77
N ILE A 214 9.32 -16.92 3.32
CA ILE A 214 10.52 -16.10 3.41
C ILE A 214 10.97 -16.12 4.87
N CYS A 215 12.10 -16.78 5.13
CA CYS A 215 12.77 -16.71 6.41
C CYS A 215 13.43 -15.34 6.59
N LEU A 216 13.21 -14.69 7.72
CA LEU A 216 13.77 -13.37 7.99
C LEU A 216 15.24 -13.48 8.38
N GLU A 217 16.13 -13.15 7.45
CA GLU A 217 17.57 -12.98 7.72
C GLU A 217 17.92 -11.57 8.24
N SER A 218 16.97 -10.63 8.11
CA SER A 218 17.06 -9.24 8.56
C SER A 218 15.67 -8.66 8.78
N ASP A 219 15.59 -7.44 9.32
CA ASP A 219 14.34 -6.72 9.51
C ASP A 219 13.55 -6.61 8.18
N MET A 220 12.30 -7.07 8.19
CA MET A 220 11.36 -6.90 7.08
C MET A 220 10.34 -5.83 7.42
N VAL A 221 10.07 -4.95 6.44
CA VAL A 221 9.12 -3.85 6.59
C VAL A 221 7.91 -4.11 5.70
N ALA A 222 6.77 -4.29 6.35
CA ALA A 222 5.47 -4.40 5.71
C ALA A 222 4.79 -3.03 5.66
N VAL A 223 4.18 -2.72 4.52
CA VAL A 223 3.24 -1.60 4.41
C VAL A 223 1.87 -2.14 4.07
N GLY A 224 0.85 -1.63 4.74
CA GLY A 224 -0.50 -2.16 4.60
C GLY A 224 -1.56 -1.22 5.15
N THR A 225 -2.80 -1.51 4.77
CA THR A 225 -3.98 -0.81 5.28
C THR A 225 -4.98 -1.85 5.73
N ILE A 226 -5.54 -1.66 6.92
CA ILE A 226 -6.60 -2.51 7.47
C ILE A 226 -7.84 -1.64 7.60
N LEU A 227 -8.93 -2.08 7.00
CA LEU A 227 -10.24 -1.44 7.11
C LEU A 227 -11.18 -2.38 7.86
N ASN A 228 -11.69 -1.92 9.00
CA ASN A 228 -12.70 -2.64 9.76
C ASN A 228 -14.09 -2.39 9.15
N ASN A 229 -14.35 -3.00 7.99
CA ASN A 229 -15.68 -3.05 7.39
C ASN A 229 -16.38 -4.32 7.89
N GLU A 230 -17.72 -4.30 8.06
CA GLU A 230 -18.48 -5.53 8.29
C GLU A 230 -18.08 -6.57 7.22
N PRO A 231 -17.62 -7.77 7.62
CA PRO A 231 -17.19 -8.77 6.67
C PRO A 231 -18.39 -9.25 5.86
N LYS A 232 -18.49 -8.87 4.59
CA LYS A 232 -19.23 -9.64 3.59
C LYS A 232 -18.36 -10.81 3.12
N LEU A 233 -18.04 -11.72 4.02
CA LEU A 233 -17.30 -12.95 3.73
C LEU A 233 -18.28 -14.01 3.26
N THR A 234 -18.35 -14.25 1.94
CA THR A 234 -19.10 -15.39 1.40
C THR A 234 -18.29 -16.69 1.41
N GLU A 235 -16.97 -16.63 1.60
CA GLU A 235 -16.08 -17.79 1.72
C GLU A 235 -14.89 -17.42 2.61
N GLU A 236 -14.43 -18.38 3.41
CA GLU A 236 -13.32 -18.25 4.36
C GLU A 236 -12.00 -17.99 3.60
N GLN A 237 -11.68 -16.73 3.34
CA GLN A 237 -10.34 -16.33 2.91
C GLN A 237 -9.45 -16.28 4.14
N ARG A 238 -8.57 -17.28 4.33
CA ARG A 238 -7.57 -17.30 5.42
C ARG A 238 -6.67 -16.07 5.47
N TYR A 239 -6.66 -15.25 4.41
CA TYR A 239 -5.94 -13.97 4.33
C TYR A 239 -6.85 -12.88 3.74
N GLY A 240 -7.74 -12.32 4.56
CA GLY A 240 -8.55 -11.14 4.23
C GLY A 240 -7.83 -9.80 4.42
N ILE A 241 -6.52 -9.82 4.71
CA ILE A 241 -5.67 -8.63 4.87
C ILE A 241 -4.74 -8.55 3.66
N VAL A 242 -4.87 -7.48 2.87
CA VAL A 242 -3.93 -7.16 1.80
C VAL A 242 -2.78 -6.37 2.42
N SER A 243 -1.77 -7.08 2.91
CA SER A 243 -0.49 -6.53 3.40
C SER A 243 0.63 -7.08 2.55
N TYR A 244 1.45 -6.21 1.94
CA TYR A 244 2.60 -6.64 1.14
C TYR A 244 3.90 -6.26 1.82
N LEU A 245 4.84 -7.17 1.66
CA LEU A 245 6.09 -7.22 2.39
C LEU A 245 7.23 -6.81 1.45
N SER A 246 8.02 -5.83 1.88
CA SER A 246 9.32 -5.55 1.26
C SER A 246 10.42 -5.79 2.27
N GLN A 247 11.41 -6.59 1.90
CA GLN A 247 12.70 -6.54 2.57
C GLN A 247 13.38 -5.24 2.11
N LEU A 248 13.44 -4.24 2.98
CA LEU A 248 14.12 -2.98 2.71
C LEU A 248 15.60 -3.15 3.11
N CYS A 249 16.32 -4.04 2.43
CA CYS A 249 17.77 -4.07 2.55
C CYS A 249 18.32 -2.71 2.14
N GLY A 250 19.08 -2.08 3.05
CA GLY A 250 19.91 -0.93 2.72
C GLY A 250 21.11 -1.39 1.92
N ASP A 251 21.49 -0.59 0.93
CA ASP A 251 22.82 -0.63 0.34
C ASP A 251 23.89 -0.27 1.38
#